data_AF-A0A836TVZ6-F1
#
_entry.id   AF-A0A836TVZ6-F1
#
_cell.length_a   1.000
_cell.length_b   1.000
_cell.length_c   1.000
_cell.angle_alpha   90.00
_cell.angle_beta   90.00
_cell.angle_gamma   90.00
#
_symmetry.space_group_name_H-M   'P 1'
#
loop_
_entity.id
_entity.type
_entity.pdbx_description
1 polymer ?
#
loop_
_entity_poly.entity_id
_entity_poly.type
_entity_poly.pdbx_seq_one_letter_code
_entity_poly.pdbx_strand_id
1 'polypeptide(L)' 'MKLNSGEIGRVIAMSRLHPTRPTIDVLIDPRGRKLPAARQIDLQGEPMLYIVNPAIEEGVLKGN' A
#
# COMPACT_ATOMS: atom_id res chain seq x y z
N MET A 1 4.19 -2.96 2.26
CA MET A 1 2.96 -3.38 2.99
C MET A 1 1.93 -3.93 2.01
N LYS A 2 1.07 -4.85 2.45
CA LYS A 2 -0.04 -5.43 1.67
C LYS A 2 -1.37 -4.91 2.19
N LEU A 3 -2.29 -4.60 1.29
CA LEU A 3 -3.68 -4.28 1.60
C LEU A 3 -4.58 -5.52 1.51
N ASN A 4 -5.75 -5.46 2.14
CA ASN A 4 -6.80 -6.48 2.00
C ASN A 4 -7.28 -6.63 0.55
N SER A 5 -7.12 -5.62 -0.31
CA SER A 5 -7.36 -5.71 -1.76
C SER A 5 -6.37 -6.63 -2.50
N GLY A 6 -5.28 -7.05 -1.84
CA GLY A 6 -4.19 -7.81 -2.45
C GLY A 6 -3.05 -6.93 -2.98
N GLU A 7 -3.27 -5.62 -3.08
CA GLU A 7 -2.30 -4.65 -3.57
C GLU A 7 -1.11 -4.50 -2.62
N ILE A 8 0.04 -4.12 -3.18
CA ILE A 8 1.24 -3.80 -2.42
C ILE A 8 1.57 -2.33 -2.60
N GLY A 9 1.80 -1.68 -1.48
CA GLY A 9 2.18 -0.28 -1.42
C GLY A 9 3.29 0.02 -0.43
N ARG A 10 3.65 1.30 -0.41
CA ARG A 10 4.64 1.91 0.48
C ARG A 10 4.00 3.10 1.17
N VAL A 11 4.23 3.23 2.48
CA VAL A 11 3.82 4.43 3.23
C VAL A 11 4.63 5.63 2.76
N ILE A 12 3.96 6.74 2.48
CA ILE A 12 4.61 8.00 2.07
C ILE A 12 4.29 9.16 3.02
N ALA A 13 3.19 9.08 3.77
CA ALA A 13 2.91 10.01 4.85
C ALA A 13 2.12 9.32 5.96
N MET A 14 2.42 9.68 7.20
CA MET A 14 1.67 9.22 8.37
C MET A 14 0.53 10.19 8.67
N SER A 15 -0.67 9.67 8.93
CA SER A 15 -1.72 10.49 9.54
C SER A 15 -1.38 10.75 11.00
N ARG A 16 -1.37 12.02 11.40
CA ARG A 16 -1.17 12.44 12.80
C ARG A 16 -2.38 12.09 13.67
N LEU A 17 -3.58 12.11 13.09
CA LEU A 17 -4.83 11.86 13.80
C LEU A 17 -5.12 10.35 13.91
N HIS A 18 -4.75 9.58 12.88
CA HIS A 18 -5.00 8.15 12.79
C HIS A 18 -3.75 7.39 12.32
N PRO A 19 -2.79 7.09 13.22
CA PRO A 19 -1.50 6.50 12.83
C PRO A 19 -1.59 5.18 12.04
N THR A 20 -2.66 4.41 12.21
CA THR A 20 -2.93 3.17 11.46
C THR A 20 -3.52 3.40 10.07
N ARG A 21 -3.78 4.66 9.69
CA ARG A 21 -4.41 5.09 8.45
C ARG A 21 -3.50 6.08 7.71
N PRO A 22 -2.32 5.63 7.23
CA PRO A 22 -1.39 6.47 6.49
C PRO A 22 -1.86 6.77 5.06
N THR A 23 -1.18 7.72 4.41
CA THR A 23 -1.17 7.85 2.96
C THR A 23 -0.11 6.93 2.37
N ILE A 24 -0.46 6.22 1.31
CA ILE A 24 0.37 5.22 0.66
C ILE A 24 0.48 5.46 -0.84
N ASP A 25 1.58 5.01 -1.42
CA ASP A 25 1.71 4.74 -2.85
C ASP A 25 1.47 3.26 -3.10
N VAL A 26 0.49 2.92 -3.94
CA VAL A 26 0.34 1.57 -4.48
C VAL A 26 1.27 1.39 -5.67
N LEU A 27 2.03 0.28 -5.66
CA LEU A 27 3.07 -0.02 -6.64
C LEU A 27 2.76 -1.30 -7.42
N ILE A 28 2.05 -2.24 -6.82
CA ILE A 28 1.72 -3.53 -7.41
C ILE A 28 0.22 -3.78 -7.25
N ASP A 29 -0.42 -4.18 -8.34
CA ASP A 29 -1.84 -4.51 -8.39
C ASP A 29 -2.14 -5.87 -7.70
N PRO A 30 -3.42 -6.25 -7.52
CA PRO A 30 -3.78 -7.54 -6.90
C PRO A 30 -3.29 -8.77 -7.67
N ARG A 31 -2.91 -8.61 -8.95
CA ARG A 31 -2.40 -9.69 -9.81
C ARG A 31 -0.87 -9.80 -9.74
N GLY A 32 -0.21 -9.02 -8.89
CA GLY A 32 1.25 -9.03 -8.76
C GLY A 32 1.96 -8.23 -9.85
N ARG A 33 1.25 -7.44 -10.66
CA ARG A 33 1.85 -6.62 -11.72
C ARG A 33 2.23 -5.26 -11.19
N LYS A 34 3.43 -4.79 -11.53
CA LYS A 34 3.82 -3.41 -11.25
C LYS A 34 2.93 -2.43 -12.00
N LEU A 35 2.48 -1.39 -11.31
CA LEU A 35 1.79 -0.29 -11.93
C LEU A 35 2.78 0.57 -12.73
N PRO A 36 2.39 1.12 -13.90
CA PRO A 36 3.25 2.01 -14.68
C PRO A 36 3.56 3.32 -13.96
N ALA A 37 2.69 3.74 -13.04
CA ALA A 37 2.89 4.85 -12.13
C ALA A 37 2.32 4.49 -10.76
N ALA A 38 2.94 5.02 -9.70
CA ALA A 38 2.42 4.86 -8.35
C ALA A 38 1.03 5.52 -8.25
N ARG A 39 0.10 4.84 -7.57
CA ARG A 39 -1.24 5.37 -7.29
C ARG A 39 -1.34 5.72 -5.81
N GLN A 40 -1.48 7.00 -5.51
CA GLN A 40 -1.61 7.48 -4.15
C GLN A 40 -3.00 7.17 -3.58
N ILE A 41 -3.06 6.74 -2.32
CA ILE A 41 -4.30 6.54 -1.58
C ILE A 41 -4.12 7.12 -0.17
N ASP A 42 -5.04 7.99 0.27
CA ASP A 42 -5.18 8.32 1.68
C ASP A 42 -6.10 7.30 2.33
N LEU A 43 -5.54 6.42 3.17
CA LEU A 43 -6.33 5.38 3.81
C LEU A 43 -7.39 5.98 4.71
N GLN A 44 -7.26 7.20 5.24
CA GLN A 44 -8.31 7.81 6.08
C GLN A 44 -9.66 7.91 5.36
N GLY A 45 -9.67 8.22 4.07
CA GLY A 45 -10.86 8.29 3.23
C GLY A 45 -11.42 6.94 2.77
N GLU A 46 -10.68 5.85 2.97
CA GLU A 46 -10.99 4.52 2.43
C GLU A 46 -11.23 3.51 3.57
N PRO A 47 -12.39 3.53 4.26
CA PRO A 47 -12.66 2.71 5.45
C PRO A 47 -12.59 1.20 5.22
N MET A 48 -12.84 0.75 3.99
CA MET A 48 -12.79 -0.67 3.63
C MET A 48 -11.40 -1.15 3.26
N LEU A 49 -10.41 -0.25 3.09
CA LEU A 49 -9.03 -0.61 2.82
C LEU A 49 -8.20 -0.56 4.10
N TYR A 50 -7.53 -1.68 4.39
CA TYR A 50 -6.69 -1.80 5.58
C TYR A 50 -5.45 -2.66 5.31
N ILE A 51 -4.44 -2.44 6.15
CA ILE A 51 -3.14 -3.12 6.07
C ILE A 51 -3.30 -4.53 6.64
N VAL A 52 -3.07 -5.55 5.80
CA VAL A 52 -3.08 -6.96 6.23
C VAL A 52 -1.67 -7.49 6.50
N ASN A 53 -0.65 -6.89 5.88
CA ASN A 53 0.74 -7.20 6.19
C ASN A 53 1.60 -5.92 6.12
N PRO A 54 2.10 -5.39 7.25
CA PRO A 54 2.94 -4.20 7.25
C PRO A 54 4.37 -4.47 6.73
N ALA A 55 4.90 -5.69 6.94
CA ALA A 55 6.28 -6.06 6.65
C ALA A 55 6.35 -6.88 5.36
N ILE A 56 6.62 -6.20 4.24
CA ILE A 56 6.93 -6.85 2.97
C ILE A 56 8.41 -6.63 2.69
N GLU A 57 9.11 -7.71 2.33
CA GLU A 57 10.50 -7.66 1.90
C GLU A 57 10.66 -6.84 0.61
N GLU A 58 11.74 -6.05 0.55
CA GLU A 58 12.03 -5.21 -0.61
C GLU A 58 12.17 -6.01 -1.92
N GLY A 59 12.57 -7.29 -1.82
CA GLY A 59 12.64 -8.21 -2.95
C GLY A 59 11.31 -8.38 -3.70
N VAL A 60 10.17 -8.20 -3.03
CA VAL A 60 8.85 -8.27 -3.68
C VAL A 60 8.62 -7.13 -4.69
N LEU A 61 9.33 -6.01 -4.54
CA LEU A 61 9.30 -4.90 -5.49
C LEU A 61 10.26 -5.09 -6.66
N LYS A 62 11.18 -6.05 -6.58
CA LYS A 62 12.11 -6.44 -7.65
C LYS A 62 11.54 -7.72 -8.25
N GLY A 63 10.56 -7.58 -9.15
CA GLY A 63 10.01 -8.73 -9.88
C GLY A 63 11.13 -9.62 -10.41
N ASN A 64 10.99 -10.93 -10.22
CA ASN A 64 11.87 -11.93 -10.83
C ASN A 64 11.97 -11.72 -12.35
#